data_AF-A0A7W9TWH9-F1
#
_entry.id   AF-A0A7W9TWH9-F1
#
_cell.length_a   1.000
_cell.length_b   1.000
_cell.length_c   1.000
_cell.angle_alpha   90.00
_cell.angle_beta   90.00
_cell.angle_gamma   90.00
#
_symmetry.space_group_name_H-M   'P 1'
#
loop_
_entity.id
_entity.type
_entity.pdbx_description
1 polymer ?
#
loop_
_entity_poly.entity_id
_entity_poly.type
_entity_poly.pdbx_seq_one_letter_code
_entity_poly.pdbx_strand_id
1 'polypeptide(L)'
;MRDIARRAEVGLATLFRHFPTREALFEALLRMNVDELIEQAAELETSIPPDEALVAWFRDGVAFVRSYNGICAMFATAHADPDSALHAASTALRSAGERLLRRAQAEGTARADIDGVDLFALMSSLGWLVGQPGFAPRGDHLFHVITGAILTNRPGNDIKTAT
;
A
#
# COMPACT_ATOMS: atom_id res chain seq x y z
N MET A 1 -10.38 22.48 6.54
CA MET A 1 -11.58 22.84 5.75
C MET A 1 -11.46 24.20 5.08
N ARG A 2 -11.32 25.33 5.82
CA ARG A 2 -11.19 26.67 5.19
C ARG A 2 -9.99 26.79 4.24
N ASP A 3 -8.81 26.35 4.66
CA ASP A 3 -7.64 26.35 3.78
C ASP A 3 -7.77 25.41 2.59
N ILE A 4 -8.47 24.28 2.75
CA ILE A 4 -8.74 23.34 1.66
C ILE A 4 -9.67 23.99 0.64
N ALA A 5 -10.78 24.60 1.09
CA ALA A 5 -11.70 25.32 0.23
C ALA A 5 -10.99 26.44 -0.55
N ARG A 6 -10.12 27.21 0.13
CA ARG A 6 -9.31 28.25 -0.49
C ARG A 6 -8.34 27.70 -1.55
N ARG A 7 -7.62 26.61 -1.24
CA ARG A 7 -6.65 26.00 -2.18
C ARG A 7 -7.32 25.29 -3.35
N ALA A 8 -8.52 24.76 -3.15
CA ALA A 8 -9.33 24.14 -4.19
C ALA A 8 -10.21 25.16 -4.95
N GLU A 9 -10.09 26.46 -4.63
CA GLU A 9 -10.85 27.54 -5.27
C GLU A 9 -12.38 27.37 -5.21
N VAL A 10 -12.88 26.72 -4.14
CA VAL A 10 -14.32 26.51 -3.90
C VAL A 10 -14.81 27.28 -2.67
N GLY A 11 -16.09 27.64 -2.69
CA GLY A 11 -16.75 28.22 -1.51
C GLY A 11 -16.84 27.23 -0.34
N LEU A 12 -16.66 27.72 0.90
CA LEU A 12 -16.74 26.87 2.10
C LEU A 12 -18.11 26.16 2.24
N ALA A 13 -19.20 26.83 1.88
CA ALA A 13 -20.53 26.24 1.87
C ALA A 13 -20.69 25.14 0.80
N THR A 14 -19.95 25.23 -0.31
CA THR A 14 -19.92 24.17 -1.34
C THR A 14 -19.14 22.96 -0.82
N LEU A 15 -17.99 23.19 -0.17
CA LEU A 15 -17.21 22.10 0.43
C LEU A 15 -18.03 21.35 1.50
N PHE A 16 -18.71 22.06 2.40
CA PHE A 16 -19.55 21.42 3.44
C PHE A 16 -20.80 20.73 2.89
N ARG A 17 -21.33 21.16 1.73
CA ARG A 17 -22.44 20.43 1.07
C ARG A 17 -22.01 19.05 0.58
N HIS A 18 -20.77 18.92 0.10
CA HIS A 18 -20.23 17.64 -0.38
C HIS A 18 -19.61 16.81 0.74
N PHE A 19 -18.97 17.47 1.70
CA PHE A 19 -18.30 16.85 2.84
C PHE A 19 -18.76 17.54 4.13
N PRO A 20 -19.87 17.09 4.71
CA PRO A 20 -20.48 17.72 5.88
C PRO A 20 -19.54 17.80 7.10
N THR A 21 -18.59 16.87 7.18
CA THR A 21 -17.59 16.80 8.24
C THR A 21 -16.17 16.68 7.65
N ARG A 22 -15.16 16.94 8.47
CA ARG A 22 -13.76 16.73 8.07
C ARG A 22 -13.50 15.23 7.83
N GLU A 23 -14.16 14.40 8.61
CA GLU A 23 -14.11 12.94 8.56
C GLU A 23 -14.67 12.44 7.23
N ALA A 24 -15.80 12.98 6.76
CA ALA A 24 -16.37 12.64 5.45
C ALA A 24 -15.45 13.03 4.28
N LEU A 25 -14.76 14.17 4.36
CA LEU A 25 -13.74 14.54 3.37
C LEU A 25 -12.56 13.57 3.41
N PHE A 26 -12.11 13.21 4.61
CA PHE A 26 -10.98 12.32 4.79
C PHE A 26 -11.29 10.92 4.28
N GLU A 27 -12.47 10.39 4.57
CA GLU A 27 -12.96 9.11 4.07
C GLU A 27 -13.03 9.08 2.53
N ALA A 28 -13.54 10.15 1.91
CA ALA A 28 -13.58 10.25 0.46
C ALA A 28 -12.18 10.28 -0.17
N LEU A 29 -11.24 11.00 0.45
CA LEU A 29 -9.83 11.00 0.03
C LEU A 29 -9.21 9.62 0.18
N LEU A 30 -9.42 8.96 1.32
CA LEU A 30 -8.92 7.61 1.57
C LEU A 30 -9.42 6.63 0.50
N ARG A 31 -10.72 6.65 0.19
CA ARG A 31 -11.30 5.78 -0.83
C ARG A 31 -10.65 6.03 -2.19
N MET A 32 -10.51 7.28 -2.61
CA MET A 32 -9.86 7.64 -3.87
C MET A 32 -8.42 7.10 -3.96
N ASN A 33 -7.63 7.27 -2.90
CA ASN A 33 -6.24 6.79 -2.88
C ASN A 33 -6.14 5.25 -2.85
N VAL A 34 -7.10 4.59 -2.18
CA VAL A 34 -7.20 3.13 -2.20
C VAL A 34 -7.56 2.62 -3.59
N ASP A 35 -8.51 3.28 -4.26
CA ASP A 35 -8.91 2.93 -5.63
C ASP A 35 -7.72 3.10 -6.60
N GLU A 36 -6.96 4.18 -6.47
CA GLU A 36 -5.72 4.41 -7.24
C GLU A 36 -4.70 3.27 -7.01
N LEU A 37 -4.44 2.86 -5.76
CA LEU A 37 -3.53 1.75 -5.47
C LEU A 37 -4.01 0.40 -6.02
N ILE A 38 -5.32 0.19 -6.10
CA ILE A 38 -5.92 -1.02 -6.68
C ILE A 38 -5.73 -1.02 -8.20
N GLU A 39 -5.96 0.13 -8.85
CA GLU A 39 -5.75 0.31 -10.28
C GLU A 39 -4.27 0.11 -10.65
N GLN A 40 -3.36 0.74 -9.91
CA GLN A 40 -1.92 0.55 -10.06
C GLN A 40 -1.51 -0.92 -9.95
N ALA A 41 -2.09 -1.67 -9.00
CA ALA A 41 -1.82 -3.10 -8.90
C ALA A 41 -2.19 -3.86 -10.18
N ALA A 42 -3.34 -3.55 -10.77
CA ALA A 42 -3.81 -4.19 -12.00
C ALA A 42 -2.93 -3.83 -13.21
N GLU A 43 -2.46 -2.59 -13.29
CA GLU A 43 -1.52 -2.16 -14.33
C GLU A 43 -0.16 -2.87 -14.19
N LEU A 44 0.40 -2.88 -12.99
CA LEU A 44 1.68 -3.54 -12.68
C LEU A 44 1.63 -5.04 -12.94
N GLU A 45 0.48 -5.68 -12.68
CA GLU A 45 0.25 -7.10 -12.94
C GLU A 45 0.49 -7.49 -14.40
N THR A 46 0.36 -6.56 -15.34
CA THR A 46 0.53 -6.84 -16.78
C THR A 46 1.76 -6.19 -17.40
N SER A 47 2.39 -5.22 -16.72
CA SER A 47 3.39 -4.34 -17.32
C SER A 47 4.84 -4.77 -17.08
N ILE A 48 5.14 -5.41 -15.95
CA ILE A 48 6.53 -5.70 -15.52
C ILE A 48 6.65 -7.11 -14.88
N PRO A 49 7.88 -7.62 -14.66
CA PRO A 49 8.12 -8.89 -13.97
C PRO A 49 7.42 -8.95 -12.59
N PRO A 50 6.96 -10.14 -12.14
CA PRO A 50 6.13 -10.25 -10.93
C PRO A 50 6.77 -9.73 -9.63
N ASP A 51 8.07 -9.94 -9.46
CA ASP A 51 8.86 -9.42 -8.34
C ASP A 51 8.96 -7.90 -8.38
N GLU A 52 9.24 -7.33 -9.55
CA GLU A 52 9.28 -5.89 -9.75
C GLU A 52 7.89 -5.26 -9.51
N ALA A 53 6.83 -5.89 -10.00
CA ALA A 53 5.44 -5.47 -9.79
C ALA A 53 5.06 -5.45 -8.30
N LEU A 54 5.40 -6.51 -7.56
CA LEU A 54 5.16 -6.61 -6.13
C LEU A 54 5.90 -5.50 -5.36
N VAL A 55 7.18 -5.27 -5.68
CA VAL A 55 7.99 -4.23 -5.02
C VAL A 55 7.50 -2.83 -5.35
N ALA A 56 7.10 -2.57 -6.60
CA ALA A 56 6.54 -1.29 -7.01
C ALA A 56 5.26 -0.99 -6.25
N TRP A 57 4.30 -1.92 -6.24
CA TRP A 57 3.05 -1.76 -5.52
C TRP A 57 3.26 -1.60 -4.01
N PHE A 58 4.18 -2.37 -3.42
CA PHE A 58 4.52 -2.26 -2.00
C PHE A 58 5.09 -0.88 -1.66
N ARG A 59 5.88 -0.27 -2.55
CA ARG A 59 6.40 1.10 -2.40
C ARG A 59 5.29 2.14 -2.39
N ASP A 60 4.36 2.03 -3.32
CA ASP A 60 3.24 2.97 -3.42
C ASP A 60 2.34 2.87 -2.18
N GLY A 61 2.09 1.65 -1.71
CA GLY A 61 1.37 1.40 -0.46
C GLY A 61 2.08 1.96 0.79
N VAL A 62 3.40 1.83 0.89
CA VAL A 62 4.20 2.45 1.96
C VAL A 62 4.11 3.98 1.92
N ALA A 63 4.17 4.58 0.73
CA ALA A 63 4.04 6.02 0.54
C ALA A 63 2.64 6.54 0.91
N PHE A 64 1.61 5.78 0.55
CA PHE A 64 0.23 6.03 0.95
C PHE A 64 0.10 6.03 2.48
N VAL A 65 0.55 4.97 3.16
CA VAL A 65 0.49 4.88 4.62
C VAL A 65 1.22 6.04 5.29
N ARG A 66 2.39 6.43 4.77
CA ARG A 66 3.18 7.56 5.29
C ARG A 66 2.46 8.91 5.16
N SER A 67 1.69 9.09 4.09
CA SER A 67 1.02 10.37 3.78
C SER A 67 -0.14 10.68 4.72
N TYR A 68 -0.72 9.67 5.36
CA TYR A 68 -1.90 9.81 6.20
C TYR A 68 -1.60 9.41 7.65
N ASN A 69 -1.17 10.38 8.45
CA ASN A 69 -0.99 10.19 9.90
C ASN A 69 -2.28 9.65 10.55
N GLY A 70 -2.22 8.45 11.13
CA GLY A 70 -3.36 7.77 11.76
C GLY A 70 -4.09 6.77 10.88
N ILE A 71 -3.74 6.64 9.59
CA ILE A 71 -4.38 5.72 8.66
C ILE A 71 -4.23 4.25 9.08
N CYS A 72 -3.09 3.88 9.67
CA CYS A 72 -2.89 2.53 10.21
C CYS A 72 -3.88 2.20 11.31
N ALA A 73 -4.18 3.16 12.20
CA ALA A 73 -5.15 2.96 13.27
C ALA A 73 -6.58 2.85 12.70
N MET A 74 -6.89 3.62 11.65
CA MET A 74 -8.18 3.54 10.97
C MET A 74 -8.37 2.22 10.22
N PHE A 75 -7.37 1.76 9.46
CA PHE A 75 -7.42 0.44 8.81
C PHE A 75 -7.47 -0.71 9.81
N ALA A 76 -6.72 -0.62 10.93
CA ALA A 76 -6.80 -1.61 11.99
C ALA A 76 -8.20 -1.68 12.62
N THR A 77 -8.85 -0.52 12.78
CA THR A 77 -10.23 -0.44 13.29
C THR A 77 -11.23 -0.99 12.27
N ALA A 78 -11.11 -0.63 10.99
CA ALA A 78 -11.96 -1.15 9.90
C ALA A 78 -11.76 -2.66 9.64
N HIS A 79 -10.58 -3.19 9.94
CA HIS A 79 -10.34 -4.63 9.92
C HIS A 79 -11.14 -5.36 11.01
N ALA A 80 -11.28 -4.75 12.19
CA ALA A 80 -12.03 -5.30 13.31
C ALA A 80 -13.55 -5.04 13.23
N ASP A 81 -14.00 -4.14 12.35
CA ASP A 81 -15.40 -3.76 12.16
C ASP A 81 -15.85 -3.98 10.69
N PRO A 82 -16.52 -5.11 10.39
CA PRO A 82 -17.02 -5.42 9.05
C PRO A 82 -18.03 -4.42 8.49
N ASP A 83 -18.73 -3.68 9.35
CA ASP A 83 -19.74 -2.69 8.95
C ASP A 83 -19.12 -1.31 8.67
N SER A 84 -17.80 -1.17 8.83
CA SER A 84 -17.08 0.05 8.52
C SER A 84 -17.15 0.38 7.02
N ALA A 85 -17.42 1.64 6.70
CA ALA A 85 -17.43 2.14 5.33
C ALA A 85 -16.09 1.92 4.58
N LEU A 86 -14.97 1.75 5.31
CA LEU A 86 -13.65 1.49 4.76
C LEU A 86 -13.33 -0.01 4.62
N HIS A 87 -14.13 -0.91 5.18
CA HIS A 87 -13.86 -2.35 5.20
C HIS A 87 -13.77 -2.95 3.80
N ALA A 88 -14.71 -2.61 2.91
CA ALA A 88 -14.73 -3.08 1.53
C ALA A 88 -13.49 -2.62 0.74
N ALA A 89 -13.12 -1.34 0.87
CA ALA A 89 -11.94 -0.76 0.23
C ALA A 89 -10.64 -1.39 0.76
N SER A 90 -10.53 -1.58 2.08
CA SER A 90 -9.40 -2.27 2.71
C SER A 90 -9.25 -3.72 2.22
N THR A 91 -10.37 -4.44 2.10
CA THR A 91 -10.39 -5.81 1.57
C THR A 91 -9.95 -5.84 0.12
N ALA A 92 -10.47 -4.94 -0.72
CA ALA A 92 -10.11 -4.86 -2.13
C ALA A 92 -8.61 -4.54 -2.31
N LEU A 93 -8.07 -3.62 -1.53
CA LEU A 93 -6.64 -3.28 -1.53
C LEU A 93 -5.76 -4.47 -1.17
N ARG A 94 -6.12 -5.19 -0.09
CA ARG A 94 -5.40 -6.39 0.33
C ARG A 94 -5.46 -7.48 -0.74
N SER A 95 -6.62 -7.70 -1.35
CA SER A 95 -6.76 -8.65 -2.46
C SER A 95 -5.95 -8.27 -3.69
N ALA A 96 -5.77 -6.97 -3.97
CA ALA A 96 -4.92 -6.50 -5.06
C ALA A 96 -3.44 -6.85 -4.83
N GLY A 97 -2.91 -6.54 -3.64
CA GLY A 97 -1.56 -6.93 -3.26
C GLY A 97 -1.34 -8.45 -3.21
N GLU A 98 -2.33 -9.20 -2.73
CA GLU A 98 -2.26 -10.66 -2.67
C GLU A 98 -2.13 -11.30 -4.05
N ARG A 99 -2.78 -10.75 -5.09
CA ARG A 99 -2.62 -11.25 -6.47
C ARG A 99 -1.19 -11.08 -6.97
N LEU A 100 -0.59 -9.91 -6.76
CA LEU A 100 0.81 -9.65 -7.11
C LEU A 100 1.76 -10.59 -6.38
N LEU A 101 1.54 -10.79 -5.08
CA LEU A 101 2.31 -11.72 -4.25
C LEU A 101 2.22 -13.15 -4.79
N ARG A 102 1.01 -13.65 -5.06
CA ARG A 102 0.80 -15.00 -5.59
C ARG A 102 1.46 -15.20 -6.94
N ARG A 103 1.47 -14.18 -7.80
CA ARG A 103 2.15 -14.21 -9.09
C ARG A 103 3.68 -14.31 -8.92
N ALA A 104 4.25 -13.54 -8.00
CA ALA A 104 5.68 -13.64 -7.67
C ALA A 104 6.04 -14.99 -7.01
N GLN A 105 5.17 -15.53 -6.15
CA GLN A 105 5.33 -16.85 -5.55
C GLN A 105 5.28 -17.97 -6.61
N ALA A 106 4.39 -17.86 -7.60
CA ALA A 106 4.27 -18.84 -8.68
C ALA A 106 5.54 -18.91 -9.56
N GLU A 107 6.24 -17.79 -9.74
CA GLU A 107 7.54 -17.72 -10.42
C GLU A 107 8.73 -18.01 -9.50
N GLY A 108 8.48 -18.31 -8.22
CA GLY A 108 9.51 -18.60 -7.23
C GLY A 108 10.40 -17.39 -6.90
N THR A 109 9.93 -16.16 -7.17
CA THR A 109 10.63 -14.89 -6.88
C THR A 109 10.18 -14.23 -5.58
N ALA A 110 9.15 -14.77 -4.91
CA ALA A 110 8.73 -14.38 -3.57
C ALA A 110 8.59 -15.61 -2.67
N ARG A 111 8.78 -15.42 -1.36
CA ARG A 111 8.65 -16.48 -0.35
C ARG A 111 7.21 -17.00 -0.29
N ALA A 112 7.07 -18.32 -0.12
CA ALA A 112 5.78 -19.01 -0.18
C ALA A 112 5.04 -19.11 1.17
N ASP A 113 5.67 -18.68 2.26
CA ASP A 113 5.16 -18.77 3.64
C ASP A 113 4.54 -17.47 4.15
N ILE A 114 4.25 -16.52 3.25
CA ILE A 114 3.51 -15.29 3.57
C ILE A 114 2.25 -15.18 2.73
N ASP A 115 1.23 -14.54 3.28
CA ASP A 115 -0.02 -14.24 2.58
C ASP A 115 -0.26 -12.71 2.42
N GLY A 116 -1.44 -12.35 1.91
CA GLY A 116 -1.82 -10.94 1.74
C GLY A 116 -1.99 -10.18 3.06
N VAL A 117 -2.30 -10.88 4.17
CA VAL A 117 -2.40 -10.27 5.51
C VAL A 117 -1.00 -9.90 6.00
N ASP A 118 -0.04 -10.80 5.87
CA ASP A 118 1.37 -10.55 6.21
C ASP A 118 1.95 -9.39 5.38
N LEU A 119 1.71 -9.40 4.07
CA LEU A 119 2.16 -8.35 3.17
C LEU A 119 1.61 -6.98 3.59
N PHE A 120 0.31 -6.90 3.89
CA PHE A 120 -0.32 -5.65 4.31
C PHE A 120 0.18 -5.18 5.68
N ALA A 121 0.45 -6.10 6.62
CA ALA A 121 1.03 -5.79 7.92
C ALA A 121 2.46 -5.24 7.80
N LEU A 122 3.30 -5.84 6.94
CA LEU A 122 4.65 -5.35 6.65
C LEU A 122 4.63 -3.97 6.00
N MET A 123 3.74 -3.76 5.02
CA MET A 123 3.55 -2.47 4.35
C MET A 123 3.12 -1.39 5.34
N SER A 124 2.11 -1.68 6.16
CA SER A 124 1.56 -0.75 7.15
C SER A 124 2.58 -0.41 8.25
N SER A 125 3.29 -1.42 8.77
CA SER A 125 4.30 -1.23 9.80
C SER A 125 5.47 -0.38 9.30
N LEU A 126 5.97 -0.64 8.08
CA LEU A 126 7.02 0.16 7.47
C LEU A 126 6.56 1.60 7.23
N GLY A 127 5.42 1.79 6.56
CA GLY A 127 4.87 3.11 6.25
C GLY A 127 4.67 3.97 7.50
N TRP A 128 4.15 3.36 8.57
CA TRP A 128 4.02 4.04 9.87
C TRP A 128 5.37 4.41 10.47
N LEU A 129 6.32 3.47 10.48
CA LEU A 129 7.64 3.66 11.08
C LEU A 129 8.43 4.77 10.38
N VAL A 130 8.47 4.77 9.04
CA VAL A 130 9.19 5.79 8.24
C VAL A 130 8.48 7.15 8.23
N GLY A 131 7.21 7.18 8.66
CA GLY A 131 6.50 8.41 8.99
C GLY A 131 7.02 9.10 10.25
N GLN A 132 7.74 8.39 11.14
CA GLN A 132 8.31 8.96 12.34
C GLN A 132 9.62 9.72 12.03
N PRO A 133 9.82 10.95 12.56
CA PRO A 133 11.00 11.77 12.24
C PRO A 133 12.35 11.08 12.48
N GLY A 134 12.44 10.24 13.53
CA GLY A 134 13.67 9.51 13.86
C GLY A 134 14.04 8.39 12.88
N PHE A 135 13.08 7.89 12.11
CA PHE A 135 13.27 6.78 11.16
C PHE A 135 13.20 7.22 9.70
N ALA A 136 12.71 8.42 9.41
CA ALA A 136 12.66 8.96 8.05
C ALA A 136 13.99 8.86 7.28
N PRO A 137 15.18 9.14 7.87
CA PRO A 137 16.46 8.97 7.16
C PRO A 137 16.81 7.52 6.82
N ARG A 138 16.17 6.54 7.47
CA ARG A 138 16.37 5.11 7.22
C ARG A 138 15.31 4.51 6.29
N GLY A 139 14.39 5.31 5.75
CA GLY A 139 13.25 4.83 4.98
C GLY A 139 13.62 3.90 3.84
N ASP A 140 14.54 4.32 2.97
CA ASP A 140 14.97 3.53 1.82
C ASP A 140 15.67 2.24 2.25
N HIS A 141 16.54 2.32 3.26
CA HIS A 141 17.23 1.15 3.78
C HIS A 141 16.25 0.11 4.36
N LEU A 142 15.30 0.54 5.19
CA LEU A 142 14.30 -0.35 5.79
C LEU A 142 13.36 -0.93 4.73
N PHE A 143 13.00 -0.15 3.71
CA PHE A 143 12.27 -0.63 2.54
C PHE A 143 13.03 -1.76 1.84
N HIS A 144 14.32 -1.58 1.57
CA HIS A 144 15.15 -2.60 0.95
C HIS A 144 15.30 -3.87 1.80
N VAL A 145 15.44 -3.72 3.12
CA VAL A 145 15.51 -4.87 4.04
C VAL A 145 14.21 -5.68 4.00
N ILE A 146 13.05 -5.01 4.06
CA ILE A 146 11.75 -5.69 4.07
C ILE A 146 11.46 -6.35 2.71
N THR A 147 11.69 -5.63 1.61
CA THR A 147 11.47 -6.21 0.27
C THR A 147 12.44 -7.35 -0.03
N GLY A 148 13.70 -7.25 0.41
CA GLY A 148 14.66 -8.35 0.34
C GLY A 148 14.30 -9.56 1.21
N ALA A 149 13.48 -9.38 2.26
CA ALA A 149 12.95 -10.47 3.08
C ALA A 149 11.65 -11.09 2.53
N ILE A 150 10.97 -10.40 1.61
CA ILE A 150 9.79 -10.89 0.88
C ILE A 150 10.22 -11.66 -0.37
N LEU A 151 11.17 -11.10 -1.11
CA LEU A 151 11.70 -11.71 -2.33
C LEU A 151 12.66 -12.84 -1.99
N THR A 152 12.68 -13.86 -2.84
CA THR A 152 13.71 -14.89 -2.82
C THR A 152 14.88 -14.42 -3.66
N ASN A 153 16.12 -14.73 -3.24
CA ASN A 153 17.24 -14.62 -4.15
C ASN A 153 16.97 -15.57 -5.32
N ARG A 154 16.78 -15.02 -6.53
CA ARG A 154 16.72 -15.81 -7.77
C ARG A 154 17.97 -16.70 -7.75
N PRO A 155 17.85 -18.05 -7.72
CA PRO A 155 19.03 -18.88 -7.85
C PRO A 155 19.68 -18.48 -9.17
N GLY A 156 20.91 -17.95 -9.07
CA GLY A 156 21.69 -17.57 -10.23
C GLY A 156 21.71 -18.73 -11.20
N ASN A 157 21.54 -18.42 -12.47
CA ASN A 157 21.73 -19.34 -13.56
C ASN A 157 23.11 -20.00 -13.40
N ASP A 158 23.15 -21.19 -12.78
CA ASP A 158 24.33 -22.04 -12.73
C ASP A 158 24.63 -22.44 -14.17
N ILE A 159 25.49 -21.64 -14.81
CA ILE A 159 26.13 -22.00 -16.06
C ILE A 159 26.84 -23.32 -15.77
N LYS A 160 26.24 -24.41 -16.26
CA LYS A 160 26.93 -25.67 -16.47
C LYS A 160 28.13 -25.40 -17.36
N THR A 161 29.27 -25.09 -16.76
CA THR A 161 30.56 -25.34 -17.40
C THR A 161 30.79 -26.84 -17.24
N ALA A 162 30.26 -27.60 -18.21
CA ALA A 162 30.63 -28.99 -18.38
C ALA A 162 32.15 -29.06 -18.65
N THR A 163 32.78 -29.97 -17.91
CA THR A 163 34.10 -30.59 -18.11
C THR A 163 34.46 -30.86 -19.56
#